data_AF-A0A4Q1HJC8-F1
#
_entry.id   AF-A0A4Q1HJC8-F1
#
_cell.length_a   1.000
_cell.length_b   1.000
_cell.length_c   1.000
_cell.angle_alpha   90.00
_cell.angle_beta   90.00
_cell.angle_gamma   90.00
#
_symmetry.space_group_name_H-M   'P 1'
#
loop_
_entity.id
_entity.type
_entity.pdbx_description
1 polymer ?
#
loop_
_entity_poly.entity_id
_entity_poly.type
_entity_poly.pdbx_seq_one_letter_code
_entity_poly.pdbx_strand_id
1 'polypeptide(L)'
;MASVIDRPACTARTTSALSSKRSCKGALERGVEGAEDMCNSRIKTDMVTLDAGLHRRANRRLALPAQENLARPAIKKRSTLLALRPDTGITLPARPIAHPPRHHDRRHRRGACKASIGHFGETTAMAVTVTPFERGFGADIGGVPPDLQVSDDDFRIIETAWGAHGILRFRGLGMRPEQHVAFSRRFGPLHIMTPLKFNLPGHPEIFVVSNASKEDPTRPIAQEQGAGDAGLKRAGEGFHTDGEDKRIPNAGSFLYARSVPPERGDTLFADMYAAYEALPAQIRQAMAGRRARYSRIDLHAVHYPLMDPLTEDQKRERPDVYHPLARRHPVTGRTSLYIGRWACDVEGLPRDEGRALVRYLQAFAQQPRFLFRQQWRAGDAILWDNRCTQHCATGFDDTRYVRTMHRTTLEGDEPRMAETPAGLPL
;
A
#
# COMPACT_ATOMS: atom_id res chain seq x y z
N MET A 1 -28.06 -26.50 70.68
CA MET A 1 -27.29 -25.24 70.90
C MET A 1 -25.90 -25.49 70.32
N ALA A 2 -25.40 -24.92 69.23
CA ALA A 2 -25.78 -23.77 68.41
C ALA A 2 -25.41 -24.01 66.91
N SER A 3 -26.14 -23.32 66.03
CA SER A 3 -26.00 -23.01 64.57
C SER A 3 -24.79 -23.53 63.78
N VAL A 4 -24.94 -24.26 62.66
CA VAL A 4 -25.44 -23.89 61.30
C VAL A 4 -24.57 -22.83 60.60
N ILE A 5 -23.95 -23.19 59.46
CA ILE A 5 -24.22 -22.64 58.11
C ILE A 5 -23.64 -23.59 57.04
N ASP A 6 -24.54 -23.92 56.11
CA ASP A 6 -24.45 -24.77 54.93
C ASP A 6 -23.45 -24.33 53.85
N ARG A 7 -23.02 -25.30 53.04
CA ARG A 7 -22.62 -25.05 51.64
C ARG A 7 -23.86 -24.67 50.82
N PRO A 8 -23.73 -23.73 49.87
CA PRO A 8 -24.46 -23.89 48.63
C PRO A 8 -23.55 -23.86 47.40
N ALA A 9 -23.87 -24.75 46.47
CA ALA A 9 -23.50 -24.65 45.07
C ALA A 9 -24.05 -23.34 44.47
N CYS A 10 -23.29 -22.74 43.56
CA CYS A 10 -23.72 -21.66 42.67
C CYS A 10 -22.90 -21.85 41.37
N THR A 11 -23.37 -22.40 40.24
CA THR A 11 -24.60 -22.19 39.46
C THR A 11 -24.98 -20.72 39.27
N ALA A 12 -24.04 -19.91 38.76
CA ALA A 12 -24.37 -18.64 38.13
C ALA A 12 -23.32 -18.24 37.08
N ARG A 13 -23.54 -18.65 35.81
CA ARG A 13 -23.24 -17.87 34.57
C ARG A 13 -23.52 -18.65 33.27
N THR A 14 -24.64 -19.36 33.23
CA THR A 14 -25.23 -19.84 31.97
C THR A 14 -26.71 -19.47 31.85
N THR A 15 -27.29 -18.78 32.83
CA THR A 15 -28.73 -18.48 32.89
C THR A 15 -29.16 -17.22 32.14
N SER A 16 -28.29 -16.23 31.87
CA SER A 16 -28.71 -15.01 31.15
C SER A 16 -28.88 -15.23 29.63
N ALA A 17 -27.98 -15.97 29.00
CA ALA A 17 -28.08 -16.30 27.57
C ALA A 17 -29.18 -17.34 27.26
N LEU A 18 -29.51 -18.23 28.21
CA LEU A 18 -30.59 -19.20 28.07
C LEU A 18 -31.97 -18.60 28.40
N SER A 19 -32.03 -17.61 29.30
CA SER A 19 -33.26 -16.84 29.59
C SER A 19 -33.66 -15.94 28.41
N SER A 20 -32.70 -15.24 27.78
CA SER A 20 -32.97 -14.39 26.62
C SER A 20 -33.43 -15.20 25.39
N LYS A 21 -32.85 -16.38 25.15
CA LYS A 21 -33.28 -17.30 24.08
C LYS A 21 -34.70 -17.86 24.29
N ARG A 22 -35.11 -18.16 25.53
CA ARG A 22 -36.49 -18.60 25.82
C ARG A 22 -37.51 -17.46 25.68
N SER A 23 -37.13 -16.23 26.03
CA SER A 23 -38.01 -15.05 25.89
C SER A 23 -38.20 -14.60 24.44
N CYS A 24 -37.18 -14.67 23.58
CA CYS A 24 -37.35 -14.33 22.15
C CYS A 24 -38.17 -15.40 21.41
N LYS A 25 -38.01 -16.70 21.75
CA LYS A 25 -38.78 -17.78 21.12
C LYS A 25 -40.29 -17.65 21.37
N GLY A 26 -40.69 -17.29 22.59
CA GLY A 26 -42.09 -17.06 22.92
C GLY A 26 -42.68 -15.74 22.38
N ALA A 27 -41.88 -14.80 21.89
CA ALA A 27 -42.37 -13.56 21.28
C ALA A 27 -42.59 -13.72 19.77
N LEU A 28 -41.69 -14.45 19.09
CA LEU A 28 -41.81 -14.84 17.68
C LEU A 28 -43.00 -15.79 17.43
N GLU A 29 -43.27 -16.73 18.34
CA GLU A 29 -44.41 -17.65 18.23
C GLU A 29 -45.79 -16.98 18.45
N ARG A 30 -45.83 -15.72 18.92
CA ARG A 30 -47.07 -14.96 19.18
C ARG A 30 -47.33 -13.79 18.21
N GLY A 31 -46.53 -13.64 17.16
CA GLY A 31 -46.79 -12.68 16.09
C GLY A 31 -46.80 -11.22 16.52
N VAL A 32 -45.93 -10.83 17.47
CA VAL A 32 -45.80 -9.42 17.90
C VAL A 32 -44.90 -8.68 16.90
N GLU A 33 -45.45 -7.66 16.22
CA GLU A 33 -44.66 -6.77 15.35
C GLU A 33 -43.50 -6.11 16.12
N GLY A 34 -42.30 -6.12 15.55
CA GLY A 34 -41.08 -5.52 16.14
C GLY A 34 -40.25 -6.45 17.04
N ALA A 35 -40.59 -7.74 17.15
CA ALA A 35 -39.83 -8.69 17.99
C ALA A 35 -38.40 -8.98 17.49
N GLU A 36 -38.14 -8.85 16.19
CA GLU A 36 -36.82 -9.12 15.58
C GLU A 36 -35.80 -8.03 15.91
N ASP A 37 -36.21 -6.75 15.86
CA ASP A 37 -35.34 -5.61 16.17
C ASP A 37 -34.94 -5.57 17.65
N MET A 38 -35.86 -5.97 18.53
CA MET A 38 -35.61 -6.02 19.97
C MET A 38 -34.64 -7.16 20.34
N CYS A 39 -34.66 -8.29 19.62
CA CYS A 39 -33.73 -9.40 19.87
C CYS A 39 -32.33 -9.08 19.31
N ASN A 40 -32.24 -8.40 18.17
CA ASN A 40 -30.97 -7.98 17.55
C ASN A 40 -30.23 -6.89 18.34
N SER A 41 -30.93 -5.95 18.98
CA SER A 41 -30.30 -4.90 19.80
C SER A 41 -29.69 -5.45 21.10
N ARG A 42 -30.32 -6.45 21.73
CA ARG A 42 -29.81 -7.08 22.96
C ARG A 42 -28.56 -7.93 22.73
N ILE A 43 -28.51 -8.69 21.63
CA ILE A 43 -27.33 -9.49 21.28
C ILE A 43 -26.11 -8.59 21.00
N LYS A 44 -26.31 -7.45 20.33
CA LYS A 44 -25.24 -6.47 20.06
C LYS A 44 -24.67 -5.85 21.35
N THR A 45 -25.51 -5.59 22.34
CA THR A 45 -25.09 -4.96 23.61
C THR A 45 -24.27 -5.93 24.47
N ASP A 46 -24.64 -7.22 24.51
CA ASP A 46 -23.93 -8.22 25.30
C ASP A 46 -22.52 -8.53 24.75
N MET A 47 -22.32 -8.49 23.42
CA MET A 47 -21.00 -8.69 22.80
C MET A 47 -20.02 -7.55 23.09
N VAL A 48 -20.47 -6.28 23.06
CA VAL A 48 -19.64 -5.12 23.35
C VAL A 48 -19.14 -5.13 24.81
N THR A 49 -19.94 -5.68 25.72
CA THR A 49 -19.61 -5.75 27.15
C THR A 49 -18.59 -6.86 27.47
N LEU A 50 -18.59 -7.95 26.70
CA LEU A 50 -17.59 -9.03 26.80
C LEU A 50 -16.19 -8.56 26.37
N ASP A 51 -16.11 -7.74 25.33
CA ASP A 51 -14.85 -7.25 24.76
C ASP A 51 -14.15 -6.25 25.70
N ALA A 52 -14.93 -5.36 26.34
CA ALA A 52 -14.43 -4.44 27.36
C ALA A 52 -13.90 -5.15 28.63
N GLY A 53 -14.44 -6.34 28.95
CA GLY A 53 -14.01 -7.16 30.09
C GLY A 53 -12.70 -7.93 29.85
N LEU A 54 -12.47 -8.37 28.61
CA LEU A 54 -11.24 -9.05 28.18
C LEU A 54 -10.06 -8.07 28.10
N HIS A 55 -10.28 -6.85 27.58
CA HIS A 55 -9.25 -5.82 27.51
C HIS A 55 -8.75 -5.34 28.88
N ARG A 56 -9.60 -5.29 29.93
CA ARG A 56 -9.16 -4.90 31.28
C ARG A 56 -8.36 -5.99 32.03
N ARG A 57 -8.49 -7.26 31.65
CA ARG A 57 -7.76 -8.37 32.31
C ARG A 57 -6.40 -8.65 31.68
N ALA A 58 -6.20 -8.31 30.40
CA ALA A 58 -4.91 -8.46 29.72
C ALA A 58 -3.83 -7.48 30.23
N ASN A 59 -4.21 -6.30 30.71
CA ASN A 59 -3.26 -5.27 31.19
C ASN A 59 -2.81 -5.39 32.65
N ARG A 60 -3.15 -6.49 33.35
CA ARG A 60 -2.75 -6.71 34.76
C ARG A 60 -1.70 -7.79 34.99
N ARG A 61 -1.17 -8.40 33.93
CA ARG A 61 -0.08 -9.39 34.02
C ARG A 61 0.96 -9.11 32.96
N LEU A 62 1.84 -8.14 33.25
CA LEU A 62 3.21 -8.01 32.73
C LEU A 62 3.83 -6.80 33.45
N ALA A 63 4.14 -6.98 34.73
CA ALA A 63 5.02 -6.09 35.47
C ALA A 63 6.31 -6.88 35.73
N LEU A 64 7.43 -6.43 35.15
CA LEU A 64 8.78 -6.89 35.46
C LEU A 64 9.55 -5.73 36.12
N PRO A 65 10.47 -6.02 37.05
CA PRO A 65 10.87 -5.08 38.09
C PRO A 65 11.92 -4.08 37.62
N ALA A 66 11.95 -2.94 38.34
CA ALA A 66 12.93 -1.88 38.23
C ALA A 66 14.36 -2.36 38.52
N GLN A 67 15.34 -1.81 37.81
CA GLN A 67 16.74 -1.80 38.24
C GLN A 67 17.30 -0.37 38.20
N GLU A 68 17.97 -0.04 39.30
CA GLU A 68 18.54 1.24 39.66
C GLU A 68 19.86 1.56 38.95
N ASN A 69 20.12 2.86 38.90
CA ASN A 69 21.36 3.59 38.64
C ASN A 69 22.69 2.83 38.81
N LEU A 70 23.56 2.94 37.80
CA LEU A 70 25.00 3.13 37.99
C LEU A 70 25.55 4.09 36.92
N ALA A 71 26.28 5.10 37.38
CA ALA A 71 26.88 6.16 36.58
C ALA A 71 28.35 5.86 36.23
N ARG A 72 28.71 6.14 34.96
CA ARG A 72 30.01 6.66 34.40
C ARG A 72 31.32 5.86 34.66
N PRO A 73 32.35 5.91 33.77
CA PRO A 73 32.88 7.16 33.19
C PRO A 73 33.37 7.14 31.73
N ALA A 74 33.67 8.37 31.29
CA ALA A 74 34.16 8.76 29.98
C ALA A 74 35.57 8.25 29.65
N ILE A 75 35.80 7.93 28.37
CA ILE A 75 37.14 7.71 27.80
C ILE A 75 37.36 8.72 26.68
N LYS A 76 38.36 9.59 26.88
CA LYS A 76 39.02 10.41 25.85
C LYS A 76 39.94 9.53 25.01
N LYS A 77 40.00 9.78 23.69
CA LYS A 77 41.22 9.85 22.84
C LYS A 77 40.79 10.15 21.38
N ARG A 78 41.07 11.35 20.90
CA ARG A 78 42.19 11.76 20.03
C ARG A 78 41.99 11.42 18.54
N SER A 79 41.74 12.51 17.81
CA SER A 79 42.00 12.83 16.40
C SER A 79 43.02 11.97 15.67
N THR A 80 42.68 11.60 14.43
CA THR A 80 43.61 11.69 13.30
C THR A 80 42.82 12.11 12.05
N LEU A 81 43.13 13.31 11.53
CA LEU A 81 42.79 13.70 10.15
C LEU A 81 43.63 12.85 9.20
N LEU A 82 43.01 12.27 8.18
CA LEU A 82 43.70 11.94 6.94
C LEU A 82 42.77 12.26 5.77
N ALA A 83 43.14 13.31 5.04
CA ALA A 83 42.54 13.67 3.77
C ALA A 83 43.00 12.68 2.69
N LEU A 84 42.06 12.13 1.93
CA LEU A 84 42.33 11.45 0.66
C LEU A 84 41.38 11.99 -0.40
N ARG A 85 41.98 12.42 -1.51
CA ARG A 85 41.35 12.95 -2.72
C ARG A 85 40.55 11.88 -3.47
N PRO A 86 39.57 12.27 -4.30
CA PRO A 86 38.83 11.34 -5.14
C PRO A 86 39.58 11.11 -6.46
N ASP A 87 39.84 9.86 -6.80
CA ASP A 87 40.14 9.42 -8.16
C ASP A 87 39.84 7.93 -8.26
N THR A 88 38.75 7.58 -8.94
CA THR A 88 38.72 6.48 -9.92
C THR A 88 37.43 6.61 -10.72
N GLY A 89 37.55 7.15 -11.93
CA GLY A 89 36.52 7.08 -12.95
C GLY A 89 36.32 5.64 -13.41
N ILE A 90 35.08 5.21 -13.47
CA ILE A 90 34.67 4.00 -14.20
C ILE A 90 33.92 4.47 -15.45
N THR A 91 34.60 4.37 -16.58
CA THR A 91 34.09 4.62 -17.93
C THR A 91 33.32 3.38 -18.40
N LEU A 92 32.04 3.54 -18.77
CA LEU A 92 31.27 2.51 -19.46
C LEU A 92 31.49 2.66 -20.99
N PRO A 93 31.62 1.56 -21.77
CA PRO A 93 31.94 1.65 -23.19
C PRO A 93 30.73 2.08 -24.04
N ALA A 94 30.91 3.15 -24.81
CA ALA A 94 30.00 3.58 -25.87
C ALA A 94 30.17 2.70 -27.12
N ARG A 95 29.06 2.27 -27.73
CA ARG A 95 29.05 1.65 -29.08
C ARG A 95 29.09 2.74 -30.16
N PRO A 96 29.80 2.53 -31.28
CA PRO A 96 29.99 3.56 -32.30
C PRO A 96 28.78 3.71 -33.23
N ILE A 97 28.42 4.96 -33.51
CA ILE A 97 27.50 5.39 -34.57
C ILE A 97 28.33 5.53 -35.86
N ALA A 98 27.88 4.94 -36.97
CA ALA A 98 28.51 5.05 -38.28
C ALA A 98 27.54 5.62 -39.32
N HIS A 99 27.93 6.70 -39.99
CA HIS A 99 27.41 7.23 -41.26
C HIS A 99 28.49 8.12 -41.90
N PRO A 100 28.49 8.42 -43.23
CA PRO A 100 27.81 7.82 -44.40
C PRO A 100 28.76 7.62 -45.62
N PRO A 101 28.25 7.47 -46.87
CA PRO A 101 28.57 8.51 -47.84
C PRO A 101 27.40 8.98 -48.76
N ARG A 102 27.65 10.14 -49.37
CA ARG A 102 26.79 11.04 -50.16
C ARG A 102 26.54 10.56 -51.60
N HIS A 103 25.45 11.04 -52.23
CA HIS A 103 25.48 11.57 -53.62
C HIS A 103 24.26 12.43 -54.01
N HIS A 104 24.57 13.55 -54.70
CA HIS A 104 23.86 14.41 -55.68
C HIS A 104 22.36 14.73 -55.54
N ASP A 105 22.00 15.99 -55.29
CA ASP A 105 21.83 17.13 -56.23
C ASP A 105 20.50 17.08 -57.00
N ARG A 106 19.58 17.99 -56.64
CA ARG A 106 18.84 18.77 -57.64
C ARG A 106 18.23 20.03 -57.01
N ARG A 107 18.54 21.15 -57.66
CA ARG A 107 18.07 22.51 -57.44
C ARG A 107 16.56 22.63 -57.66
N HIS A 108 15.87 23.41 -56.83
CA HIS A 108 14.81 24.30 -57.30
C HIS A 108 14.74 25.60 -56.47
N ARG A 109 14.45 26.68 -57.17
CA ARG A 109 14.60 28.09 -56.77
C ARG A 109 13.40 28.60 -55.96
N ARG A 110 13.74 29.43 -54.96
CA ARG A 110 13.15 30.72 -54.53
C ARG A 110 11.62 30.86 -54.41
N GLY A 111 11.19 31.16 -53.19
CA GLY A 111 10.03 32.00 -52.87
C GLY A 111 10.19 32.55 -51.45
N ALA A 112 10.61 33.80 -51.32
CA ALA A 112 10.83 34.47 -50.04
C ALA A 112 9.51 35.04 -49.50
N CYS A 113 9.10 34.61 -48.31
CA CYS A 113 8.12 35.31 -47.49
C CYS A 113 8.76 35.61 -46.13
N LYS A 114 9.01 36.89 -45.87
CA LYS A 114 9.37 37.40 -44.55
C LYS A 114 8.14 37.25 -43.65
N ALA A 115 8.19 36.34 -42.70
CA ALA A 115 7.27 36.31 -41.57
C ALA A 115 8.06 36.68 -40.32
N SER A 116 7.59 37.73 -39.66
CA SER A 116 8.03 38.28 -38.39
C SER A 116 8.29 37.19 -37.34
N ILE A 117 9.53 37.16 -36.84
CA ILE A 117 9.92 36.38 -35.67
C ILE A 117 9.21 37.01 -34.47
N GLY A 118 8.06 36.42 -34.11
CA GLY A 118 7.47 36.61 -32.81
C GLY A 118 8.46 36.07 -31.78
N HIS A 119 8.84 36.91 -30.84
CA HIS A 119 9.64 36.55 -29.67
C HIS A 119 8.80 35.57 -28.84
N PHE A 120 8.87 34.27 -29.16
CA PHE A 120 8.48 33.22 -28.23
C PHE A 120 9.49 33.33 -27.09
N GLY A 121 9.04 33.89 -25.97
CA GLY A 121 9.82 33.83 -24.74
C GLY A 121 10.22 32.38 -24.51
N GLU A 122 11.52 32.14 -24.42
CA GLU A 122 12.04 30.88 -23.90
C GLU A 122 11.43 30.70 -22.52
N THR A 123 10.37 29.90 -22.42
CA THR A 123 10.03 29.24 -21.18
C THR A 123 11.24 28.36 -20.90
N THR A 124 12.14 28.84 -20.05
CA THR A 124 13.28 28.08 -19.58
C THR A 124 12.68 26.86 -18.91
N ALA A 125 12.70 25.72 -19.61
CA ALA A 125 12.28 24.45 -19.06
C ALA A 125 13.17 24.23 -17.83
N MET A 126 12.57 24.32 -16.65
CA MET A 126 13.26 24.02 -15.40
C MET A 126 13.68 22.55 -15.50
N ALA A 127 14.97 22.25 -15.33
CA ALA A 127 15.44 20.87 -15.33
C ALA A 127 14.71 20.08 -14.24
N VAL A 128 14.33 18.83 -14.54
CA VAL A 128 13.75 17.94 -13.53
C VAL A 128 14.70 17.78 -12.36
N THR A 129 14.17 17.95 -11.16
CA THR A 129 14.91 17.80 -9.90
C THR A 129 14.40 16.59 -9.12
N VAL A 130 15.33 15.83 -8.55
CA VAL A 130 15.04 14.69 -7.68
C VAL A 130 15.63 14.99 -6.31
N THR A 131 14.78 15.18 -5.32
CA THR A 131 15.21 15.46 -3.93
C THR A 131 14.82 14.27 -3.05
N PRO A 132 15.77 13.38 -2.69
CA PRO A 132 15.48 12.24 -1.83
C PRO A 132 14.92 12.69 -0.47
N PHE A 133 14.01 11.89 0.10
CA PHE A 133 13.61 12.08 1.50
C PHE A 133 14.80 11.77 2.42
N GLU A 134 14.77 12.27 3.65
CA GLU A 134 15.88 12.19 4.62
C GLU A 134 16.46 10.78 4.81
N ARG A 135 15.62 9.73 4.68
CA ARG A 135 16.02 8.32 4.84
C ARG A 135 16.28 7.57 3.52
N GLY A 136 16.25 8.26 2.38
CA GLY A 136 16.43 7.69 1.05
C GLY A 136 15.24 6.86 0.51
N PHE A 137 14.28 6.51 1.37
CA PHE A 137 13.01 5.89 0.98
C PHE A 137 12.03 6.95 0.49
N GLY A 138 11.97 7.10 -0.84
CA GLY A 138 11.16 8.09 -1.53
C GLY A 138 11.91 9.37 -1.93
N ALA A 139 11.36 10.11 -2.89
CA ALA A 139 11.90 11.38 -3.37
C ALA A 139 10.80 12.36 -3.82
N ASP A 140 11.06 13.65 -3.66
CA ASP A 140 10.30 14.74 -4.29
C ASP A 140 10.79 14.97 -5.71
N ILE A 141 9.85 15.05 -6.66
CA ILE A 141 10.09 15.42 -8.05
C ILE A 141 9.61 16.85 -8.28
N GLY A 142 10.54 17.71 -8.67
CA GLY A 142 10.30 19.12 -9.02
C GLY A 142 10.74 19.43 -10.45
N GLY A 143 10.47 20.66 -10.91
CA GLY A 143 10.83 21.10 -12.27
C GLY A 143 9.96 20.50 -13.39
N VAL A 144 8.89 19.78 -13.06
CA VAL A 144 7.97 19.20 -14.04
C VAL A 144 6.79 20.14 -14.34
N PRO A 145 6.24 20.14 -15.56
CA PRO A 145 5.02 20.89 -15.85
C PRO A 145 3.82 20.30 -15.09
N PRO A 146 2.80 21.10 -14.75
CA PRO A 146 1.64 20.64 -13.98
C PRO A 146 0.87 19.48 -14.61
N ASP A 147 1.00 19.28 -15.92
CA ASP A 147 0.34 18.21 -16.66
C ASP A 147 1.25 17.01 -16.99
N LEU A 148 2.49 17.01 -16.49
CA LEU A 148 3.51 15.98 -16.68
C LEU A 148 3.83 15.64 -18.16
N GLN A 149 3.61 16.59 -19.07
CA GLN A 149 4.15 16.49 -20.43
C GLN A 149 5.66 16.79 -20.43
N VAL A 150 6.44 15.78 -20.03
CA VAL A 150 7.91 15.85 -19.94
C VAL A 150 8.59 15.27 -21.17
N SER A 151 9.80 15.74 -21.47
CA SER A 151 10.65 15.17 -22.51
C SER A 151 11.04 13.71 -22.21
N ASP A 152 11.61 13.01 -23.19
CA ASP A 152 12.12 11.65 -22.98
C ASP A 152 13.32 11.62 -22.03
N ASP A 153 14.16 12.66 -22.05
CA ASP A 153 15.31 12.77 -21.17
C ASP A 153 14.88 12.98 -19.71
N ASP A 154 13.93 13.88 -19.49
CA ASP A 154 13.34 14.13 -18.19
C ASP A 154 12.60 12.89 -17.65
N PHE A 155 11.88 12.18 -18.51
CA PHE A 155 11.23 10.94 -18.12
C PHE A 155 12.24 9.88 -17.68
N ARG A 156 13.37 9.71 -18.38
CA ARG A 156 14.42 8.76 -17.97
C ARG A 156 14.99 9.09 -16.59
N ILE A 157 15.08 10.38 -16.23
CA ILE A 157 15.47 10.81 -14.88
C ILE A 157 14.43 10.33 -13.86
N ILE A 158 13.14 10.55 -14.15
CA ILE A 158 12.03 10.14 -13.28
C ILE A 158 11.99 8.61 -13.13
N GLU A 159 12.12 7.85 -14.22
CA GLU A 159 12.14 6.39 -14.21
C GLU A 159 13.31 5.84 -13.38
N THR A 160 14.51 6.40 -13.57
CA THR A 160 15.69 6.04 -12.78
C THR A 160 15.47 6.34 -11.29
N ALA A 161 14.90 7.49 -10.98
CA ALA A 161 14.57 7.88 -9.61
C ALA A 161 13.53 6.94 -8.98
N TRP A 162 12.53 6.50 -9.74
CA TRP A 162 11.53 5.56 -9.25
C TRP A 162 12.16 4.23 -8.84
N GLY A 163 13.05 3.68 -9.68
CA GLY A 163 13.82 2.48 -9.33
C GLY A 163 14.70 2.68 -8.11
N ALA A 164 15.36 3.84 -7.97
CA ALA A 164 16.26 4.12 -6.84
C ALA A 164 15.52 4.29 -5.51
N HIS A 165 14.36 4.94 -5.51
CA HIS A 165 13.69 5.41 -4.30
C HIS A 165 12.38 4.70 -3.96
N GLY A 166 11.81 3.91 -4.86
CA GLY A 166 10.56 3.15 -4.70
C GLY A 166 9.29 4.01 -4.64
N ILE A 167 9.38 5.27 -4.21
CA ILE A 167 8.26 6.23 -4.12
C ILE A 167 8.70 7.56 -4.71
N LEU A 168 7.90 8.13 -5.61
CA LEU A 168 8.08 9.49 -6.11
C LEU A 168 6.87 10.34 -5.77
N ARG A 169 7.12 11.54 -5.24
CA ARG A 169 6.10 12.52 -4.90
C ARG A 169 6.15 13.71 -5.84
N PHE A 170 4.99 14.06 -6.36
CA PHE A 170 4.77 15.23 -7.21
C PHE A 170 3.80 16.17 -6.49
N ARG A 171 4.01 17.48 -6.63
CA ARG A 171 3.21 18.51 -5.96
C ARG A 171 2.65 19.49 -6.99
N GLY A 172 1.41 19.95 -6.77
CA GLY A 172 0.81 21.03 -7.57
C GLY A 172 0.49 20.66 -9.02
N LEU A 173 0.17 19.40 -9.29
CA LEU A 173 -0.22 18.93 -10.61
C LEU A 173 -1.68 19.30 -10.95
N GLY A 174 -1.92 19.57 -12.23
CA GLY A 174 -3.20 19.91 -12.83
C GLY A 174 -3.55 19.00 -14.03
N MET A 175 -3.31 17.70 -13.91
CA MET A 175 -3.52 16.75 -15.01
C MET A 175 -5.02 16.58 -15.35
N ARG A 176 -5.31 16.52 -16.66
CA ARG A 176 -6.53 15.91 -17.19
C ARG A 176 -6.43 14.38 -17.17
N PRO A 177 -7.56 13.64 -17.22
CA PRO A 177 -7.56 12.18 -17.25
C PRO A 177 -6.63 11.58 -18.33
N GLU A 178 -6.64 12.13 -19.53
CA GLU A 178 -5.82 11.63 -20.65
C GLU A 178 -4.32 11.79 -20.36
N GLN A 179 -3.94 12.86 -19.68
CA GLN A 179 -2.55 13.16 -19.30
C GLN A 179 -2.07 12.24 -18.17
N HIS A 180 -2.94 11.96 -17.20
CA HIS A 180 -2.68 10.96 -16.14
C HIS A 180 -2.42 9.58 -16.77
N VAL A 181 -3.30 9.12 -17.66
CA VAL A 181 -3.13 7.84 -18.37
C VAL A 181 -1.87 7.84 -19.23
N ALA A 182 -1.62 8.91 -19.99
CA ALA A 182 -0.46 9.00 -20.87
C ALA A 182 0.86 8.94 -20.09
N PHE A 183 0.98 9.67 -18.98
CA PHE A 183 2.17 9.64 -18.14
C PHE A 183 2.40 8.24 -17.52
N SER A 184 1.35 7.62 -16.97
CA SER A 184 1.45 6.29 -16.38
C SER A 184 1.86 5.21 -17.39
N ARG A 185 1.35 5.29 -18.63
CA ARG A 185 1.70 4.33 -19.70
C ARG A 185 3.18 4.34 -20.06
N ARG A 186 3.90 5.43 -19.77
CA ARG A 186 5.35 5.49 -20.02
C ARG A 186 6.15 4.50 -19.18
N PHE A 187 5.63 4.09 -18.01
CA PHE A 187 6.26 3.09 -17.13
C PHE A 187 5.91 1.64 -17.49
N GLY A 188 4.94 1.42 -18.37
CA GLY A 188 4.52 0.09 -18.81
C GLY A 188 3.02 -0.04 -19.08
N PRO A 189 2.56 -1.25 -19.44
CA PRO A 189 1.14 -1.55 -19.66
C PRO A 189 0.31 -1.27 -18.40
N LEU A 190 -0.88 -0.71 -18.58
CA LEU A 190 -1.79 -0.42 -17.48
C LEU A 190 -2.74 -1.58 -17.21
N HIS A 191 -2.88 -1.93 -15.94
CA HIS A 191 -3.87 -2.87 -15.46
C HIS A 191 -5.22 -2.17 -15.30
N ILE A 192 -6.24 -2.66 -16.00
CA ILE A 192 -7.62 -2.16 -15.88
C ILE A 192 -8.27 -2.87 -14.69
N MET A 193 -8.50 -2.13 -13.60
CA MET A 193 -9.17 -2.67 -12.41
C MET A 193 -10.62 -3.08 -12.72
N THR A 194 -11.01 -4.23 -12.20
CA THR A 194 -12.39 -4.71 -12.19
C THR A 194 -12.95 -4.70 -10.75
N PRO A 195 -14.27 -4.47 -10.56
CA PRO A 195 -15.27 -4.21 -11.60
C PRO A 195 -15.20 -2.77 -12.16
N LEU A 196 -15.49 -2.61 -13.47
CA LEU A 196 -15.37 -1.34 -14.20
C LEU A 196 -16.27 -0.21 -13.69
N LYS A 197 -17.28 -0.52 -12.87
CA LYS A 197 -18.23 0.48 -12.33
C LYS A 197 -17.58 1.55 -11.45
N PHE A 198 -16.37 1.30 -10.95
CA PHE A 198 -15.57 2.22 -10.15
C PHE A 198 -14.50 2.94 -10.97
N ASN A 199 -14.49 2.75 -12.28
CA ASN A 199 -13.51 3.37 -13.17
C ASN A 199 -14.11 4.62 -13.78
N LEU A 200 -13.26 5.60 -14.09
CA LEU A 200 -13.70 6.89 -14.60
C LEU A 200 -14.35 6.72 -15.98
N PRO A 201 -15.56 7.27 -16.21
CA PRO A 201 -16.19 7.22 -17.53
C PRO A 201 -15.29 7.77 -18.65
N GLY A 202 -15.17 7.03 -19.75
CA GLY A 202 -14.28 7.35 -20.87
C GLY A 202 -12.80 7.03 -20.65
N HIS A 203 -12.40 6.68 -19.42
CA HIS A 203 -11.02 6.40 -19.03
C HIS A 203 -10.95 5.16 -18.13
N PRO A 204 -11.21 3.95 -18.67
CA PRO A 204 -11.26 2.73 -17.87
C PRO A 204 -9.94 2.40 -17.14
N GLU A 205 -8.82 2.99 -17.53
CA GLU A 205 -7.53 2.84 -16.86
C GLU A 205 -7.46 3.58 -15.51
N ILE A 206 -8.34 4.55 -15.29
CA ILE A 206 -8.42 5.32 -14.05
C ILE A 206 -9.44 4.68 -13.13
N PHE A 207 -8.95 4.03 -12.09
CA PHE A 207 -9.75 3.58 -10.96
C PHE A 207 -10.00 4.76 -10.00
N VAL A 208 -11.27 5.03 -9.68
CA VAL A 208 -11.67 6.12 -8.79
C VAL A 208 -11.77 5.60 -7.37
N VAL A 209 -10.89 6.08 -6.49
CA VAL A 209 -10.95 5.85 -5.05
C VAL A 209 -11.64 7.04 -4.43
N SER A 210 -12.93 6.90 -4.13
CA SER A 210 -13.75 8.02 -3.66
C SER A 210 -14.90 7.60 -2.78
N ASN A 211 -15.28 8.46 -1.83
CA ASN A 211 -16.53 8.40 -1.10
C ASN A 211 -17.57 9.42 -1.61
N ALA A 212 -17.33 10.08 -2.75
CA ALA A 212 -18.24 11.09 -3.30
C ALA A 212 -19.52 10.47 -3.89
N SER A 213 -20.62 11.21 -3.80
CA SER A 213 -21.85 10.88 -4.53
C SER A 213 -21.71 11.18 -6.02
N LYS A 214 -22.30 10.34 -6.87
CA LYS A 214 -22.46 10.60 -8.32
C LYS A 214 -23.38 11.79 -8.59
N GLU A 215 -24.41 11.98 -7.77
CA GLU A 215 -25.39 13.06 -7.93
C GLU A 215 -24.81 14.40 -7.51
N ASP A 216 -24.05 14.42 -6.41
CA ASP A 216 -23.35 15.60 -5.90
C ASP A 216 -21.92 15.23 -5.46
N PRO A 217 -20.91 15.45 -6.33
CA PRO A 217 -19.51 15.14 -6.02
C PRO A 217 -18.91 15.91 -4.84
N THR A 218 -19.61 16.92 -4.33
CA THR A 218 -19.18 17.69 -3.15
C THR A 218 -19.65 17.07 -1.84
N ARG A 219 -20.52 16.05 -1.91
CA ARG A 219 -21.06 15.35 -0.75
C ARG A 219 -20.55 13.91 -0.65
N PRO A 220 -20.24 13.43 0.55
CA PRO A 220 -19.96 12.02 0.75
C PRO A 220 -21.24 11.19 0.62
N ILE A 221 -21.09 9.93 0.20
CA ILE A 221 -22.17 8.94 0.26
C ILE A 221 -22.48 8.59 1.72
N ALA A 222 -23.77 8.47 2.06
CA ALA A 222 -24.20 8.14 3.41
C ALA A 222 -24.16 6.64 3.73
N GLN A 223 -24.15 5.78 2.70
CA GLN A 223 -24.13 4.32 2.83
C GLN A 223 -22.73 3.77 2.52
N GLU A 224 -22.44 2.54 2.98
CA GLU A 224 -21.10 1.96 2.84
C GLU A 224 -20.71 1.63 1.40
N GLN A 225 -21.67 1.27 0.52
CA GLN A 225 -21.47 1.10 -0.92
C GLN A 225 -22.81 0.92 -1.64
N GLY A 226 -22.97 1.49 -2.84
CA GLY A 226 -24.22 1.44 -3.60
C GLY A 226 -24.12 1.95 -5.05
N ALA A 227 -25.29 2.05 -5.72
CA ALA A 227 -25.37 2.51 -7.11
C ALA A 227 -24.97 3.99 -7.28
N GLY A 228 -25.12 4.79 -6.22
CA GLY A 228 -24.84 6.23 -6.18
C GLY A 228 -23.36 6.59 -6.00
N ASP A 229 -22.45 5.62 -5.90
CA ASP A 229 -21.05 5.89 -5.57
C ASP A 229 -20.24 6.33 -6.79
N ALA A 230 -19.48 7.43 -6.67
CA ALA A 230 -18.58 7.89 -7.72
C ALA A 230 -17.28 7.07 -7.83
N GLY A 231 -16.95 6.29 -6.81
CA GLY A 231 -15.76 5.45 -6.75
C GLY A 231 -15.82 4.43 -5.64
N LEU A 232 -14.73 3.68 -5.43
CA LEU A 232 -14.67 2.70 -4.35
C LEU A 232 -14.28 3.40 -3.03
N LYS A 233 -15.23 3.44 -2.10
CA LYS A 233 -15.04 3.92 -0.73
C LYS A 233 -14.09 2.98 0.05
N ARG A 234 -13.22 3.56 0.90
CA ARG A 234 -12.30 2.84 1.82
C ARG A 234 -11.33 1.86 1.13
N ALA A 235 -11.07 2.06 -0.16
CA ALA A 235 -10.04 1.31 -0.87
C ALA A 235 -8.66 1.59 -0.26
N GLY A 236 -7.88 0.53 -0.05
CA GLY A 236 -6.52 0.60 0.44
C GLY A 236 -6.37 0.65 1.97
N GLU A 237 -7.43 0.41 2.75
CA GLU A 237 -7.32 0.17 4.20
C GLU A 237 -6.56 -1.12 4.51
N GLY A 238 -5.74 -1.06 5.56
CA GLY A 238 -4.81 -2.13 5.96
C GLY A 238 -3.54 -2.14 5.11
N PHE A 239 -2.40 -2.44 5.74
CA PHE A 239 -1.13 -2.55 5.02
C PHE A 239 -1.16 -3.69 4.00
N HIS A 240 -0.86 -3.39 2.75
CA HIS A 240 -0.85 -4.33 1.64
C HIS A 240 0.06 -3.84 0.50
N THR A 241 0.30 -4.72 -0.47
CA THR A 241 0.78 -4.33 -1.80
C THR A 241 -0.22 -4.81 -2.87
N ASP A 242 -0.42 -4.01 -3.93
CA ASP A 242 -1.51 -4.24 -4.88
C ASP A 242 -1.32 -5.56 -5.64
N GLY A 243 -2.34 -6.41 -5.62
CA GLY A 243 -2.37 -7.66 -6.38
C GLY A 243 -1.48 -8.77 -5.80
N GLU A 244 -1.07 -8.69 -4.53
CA GLU A 244 -0.30 -9.73 -3.85
C GLU A 244 -1.02 -11.11 -3.77
N ASP A 245 -2.32 -11.16 -4.04
CA ASP A 245 -3.13 -12.38 -4.16
C ASP A 245 -3.19 -12.94 -5.60
N LYS A 246 -2.43 -12.38 -6.55
CA LYS A 246 -2.38 -12.80 -7.96
C LYS A 246 -1.03 -13.41 -8.30
N ARG A 247 -1.02 -14.34 -9.28
CA ARG A 247 0.22 -14.93 -9.81
C ARG A 247 1.19 -13.87 -10.34
N ILE A 248 0.63 -12.86 -11.01
CA ILE A 248 1.34 -11.68 -11.50
C ILE A 248 0.75 -10.47 -10.74
N PRO A 249 1.39 -10.06 -9.63
CA PRO A 249 1.02 -8.85 -8.89
C PRO A 249 1.25 -7.60 -9.72
N ASN A 250 0.69 -6.47 -9.28
CA ASN A 250 0.90 -5.19 -9.96
C ASN A 250 2.30 -4.65 -9.68
N ALA A 251 2.98 -4.05 -10.67
CA ALA A 251 4.33 -3.50 -10.47
C ALA A 251 4.33 -2.20 -9.66
N GLY A 252 3.28 -1.38 -9.80
CA GLY A 252 3.21 -0.08 -9.16
C GLY A 252 1.89 0.60 -9.47
N SER A 253 1.68 1.74 -8.86
CA SER A 253 0.46 2.53 -9.00
C SER A 253 0.81 4.01 -8.95
N PHE A 254 0.07 4.82 -9.73
CA PHE A 254 0.18 6.28 -9.73
C PHE A 254 -1.15 6.87 -9.27
N LEU A 255 -1.16 7.43 -8.06
CA LEU A 255 -2.34 7.95 -7.38
C LEU A 255 -2.28 9.48 -7.35
N TYR A 256 -3.30 10.10 -7.92
CA TYR A 256 -3.43 11.55 -8.07
C TYR A 256 -4.59 12.08 -7.23
N ALA A 257 -4.31 13.04 -6.36
CA ALA A 257 -5.27 13.64 -5.44
C ALA A 257 -6.11 14.73 -6.13
N ARG A 258 -7.41 14.47 -6.31
CA ARG A 258 -8.36 15.43 -6.89
C ARG A 258 -9.01 16.30 -5.83
N SER A 259 -9.50 15.66 -4.77
CA SER A 259 -10.07 16.31 -3.59
C SER A 259 -9.66 15.53 -2.35
N VAL A 260 -9.31 16.24 -1.28
CA VAL A 260 -8.79 15.65 -0.05
C VAL A 260 -9.41 16.35 1.16
N PRO A 261 -9.62 15.63 2.28
CA PRO A 261 -10.11 16.26 3.49
C PRO A 261 -9.08 17.28 4.03
N PRO A 262 -9.51 18.30 4.79
CA PRO A 262 -8.61 19.27 5.40
C PRO A 262 -7.73 18.66 6.50
N GLU A 263 -8.10 17.50 7.02
CA GLU A 263 -7.38 16.77 8.05
C GLU A 263 -7.40 15.26 7.77
N ARG A 264 -6.31 14.57 8.15
CA ARG A 264 -6.15 13.11 8.00
C ARG A 264 -6.33 12.66 6.54
N GLY A 265 -6.72 11.39 6.32
CA GLY A 265 -6.86 10.83 4.98
C GLY A 265 -5.51 10.61 4.27
N ASP A 266 -4.45 10.55 5.06
CA ASP A 266 -3.06 10.31 4.66
C ASP A 266 -2.87 8.89 4.15
N THR A 267 -1.73 8.66 3.49
CA THR A 267 -1.29 7.31 3.13
C THR A 267 0.04 7.00 3.80
N LEU A 268 0.12 5.87 4.48
CA LEU A 268 1.37 5.33 4.99
C LEU A 268 1.98 4.41 3.93
N PHE A 269 3.29 4.45 3.80
CA PHE A 269 4.08 3.53 2.98
C PHE A 269 5.16 2.89 3.83
N ALA A 270 5.45 1.60 3.62
CA ALA A 270 6.52 0.88 4.29
C ALA A 270 7.64 0.51 3.32
N ASP A 271 8.89 0.76 3.71
CA ASP A 271 10.08 0.36 2.98
C ASP A 271 10.38 -1.13 3.20
N MET A 272 10.06 -1.95 2.20
CA MET A 272 10.25 -3.39 2.31
C MET A 272 11.70 -3.83 2.06
N TYR A 273 12.56 -2.95 1.52
CA TYR A 273 14.00 -3.19 1.50
C TYR A 273 14.59 -3.01 2.90
N ALA A 274 14.33 -1.87 3.53
CA ALA A 274 14.80 -1.60 4.90
C ALA A 274 14.25 -2.62 5.90
N ALA A 275 13.00 -3.06 5.73
CA ALA A 275 12.42 -4.13 6.53
C ALA A 275 13.22 -5.44 6.38
N TYR A 276 13.55 -5.87 5.15
CA TYR A 276 14.33 -7.08 4.92
C TYR A 276 15.74 -7.00 5.52
N GLU A 277 16.44 -5.89 5.25
CA GLU A 277 17.81 -5.65 5.71
C GLU A 277 17.90 -5.67 7.25
N ALA A 278 16.87 -5.17 7.93
CA ALA A 278 16.81 -5.10 9.39
C ALA A 278 16.37 -6.40 10.09
N LEU A 279 15.97 -7.45 9.36
CA LEU A 279 15.52 -8.71 9.98
C LEU A 279 16.63 -9.36 10.83
N PRO A 280 16.30 -9.96 11.99
CA PRO A 280 17.25 -10.79 12.71
C PRO A 280 17.75 -11.96 11.84
N ALA A 281 19.02 -12.36 12.02
CA ALA A 281 19.64 -13.40 11.21
C ALA A 281 18.86 -14.74 11.25
N GLN A 282 18.34 -15.09 12.43
CA GLN A 282 17.54 -16.31 12.63
C GLN A 282 16.23 -16.27 11.85
N ILE A 283 15.61 -15.09 11.73
CA ILE A 283 14.39 -14.92 10.93
C ILE A 283 14.71 -15.02 9.44
N ARG A 284 15.82 -14.41 8.98
CA ARG A 284 16.27 -14.59 7.59
C ARG A 284 16.54 -16.05 7.26
N GLN A 285 17.19 -16.80 8.15
CA GLN A 285 17.41 -18.24 7.99
C GLN A 285 16.08 -19.03 7.92
N ALA A 286 15.10 -18.67 8.76
CA ALA A 286 13.78 -19.29 8.72
C ALA A 286 13.00 -18.98 7.43
N MET A 287 13.29 -17.84 6.77
CA MET A 287 12.70 -17.47 5.49
C MET A 287 13.42 -18.06 4.29
N ALA A 288 14.69 -18.46 4.44
CA ALA A 288 15.58 -18.76 3.33
C ALA A 288 14.99 -19.80 2.37
N GLY A 289 14.91 -19.46 1.08
CA GLY A 289 14.37 -20.30 0.02
C GLY A 289 12.87 -20.62 0.14
N ARG A 290 12.12 -19.98 1.04
CA ARG A 290 10.70 -20.27 1.28
C ARG A 290 9.76 -19.26 0.65
N ARG A 291 8.56 -19.74 0.35
CA ARG A 291 7.45 -18.95 -0.15
C ARG A 291 6.34 -18.86 0.89
N ALA A 292 5.68 -17.71 0.99
CA ALA A 292 4.42 -17.60 1.69
C ALA A 292 3.26 -17.94 0.74
N ARG A 293 2.26 -18.65 1.26
CA ARG A 293 0.99 -18.87 0.58
C ARG A 293 0.09 -17.67 0.80
N TYR A 294 -0.43 -17.11 -0.29
CA TYR A 294 -1.39 -16.02 -0.29
C TYR A 294 -2.74 -16.58 -0.70
N SER A 295 -3.76 -16.40 0.15
CA SER A 295 -5.11 -16.90 -0.10
C SER A 295 -6.14 -15.83 0.12
N ARG A 296 -6.77 -15.39 -0.98
CA ARG A 296 -7.98 -14.58 -0.89
C ARG A 296 -9.12 -15.38 -0.28
N ILE A 297 -9.18 -16.68 -0.59
CA ILE A 297 -10.24 -17.59 -0.15
C ILE A 297 -10.27 -17.70 1.37
N ASP A 298 -9.13 -17.99 2.01
CA ASP A 298 -9.05 -18.19 3.46
C ASP A 298 -9.27 -16.89 4.26
N LEU A 299 -8.84 -15.75 3.71
CA LEU A 299 -8.79 -14.47 4.44
C LEU A 299 -9.86 -13.46 4.00
N HIS A 300 -10.76 -13.82 3.07
CA HIS A 300 -11.81 -12.90 2.59
C HIS A 300 -12.67 -12.37 3.73
N ALA A 301 -13.18 -13.27 4.59
CA ALA A 301 -14.01 -12.89 5.73
C ALA A 301 -13.25 -12.10 6.81
N VAL A 302 -11.92 -12.18 6.84
CA VAL A 302 -11.07 -11.41 7.76
C VAL A 302 -10.93 -9.97 7.28
N HIS A 303 -10.61 -9.78 6.00
CA HIS A 303 -10.35 -8.46 5.42
C HIS A 303 -11.62 -7.75 4.94
N TYR A 304 -12.69 -8.50 4.66
CA TYR A 304 -13.97 -8.01 4.18
C TYR A 304 -15.15 -8.66 4.94
N PRO A 305 -15.26 -8.45 6.26
CA PRO A 305 -16.28 -9.10 7.09
C PRO A 305 -17.72 -8.67 6.76
N LEU A 306 -17.89 -7.57 6.02
CA LEU A 306 -19.19 -7.03 5.62
C LEU A 306 -19.56 -7.35 4.16
N MET A 307 -18.67 -8.01 3.40
CA MET A 307 -18.96 -8.42 2.03
C MET A 307 -19.46 -9.86 2.00
N ASP A 308 -20.25 -10.18 0.97
CA ASP A 308 -20.70 -11.54 0.73
C ASP A 308 -19.51 -12.51 0.57
N PRO A 309 -19.67 -13.79 0.96
CA PRO A 309 -18.69 -14.83 0.68
C PRO A 309 -18.38 -14.90 -0.82
N LEU A 310 -17.14 -15.26 -1.15
CA LEU A 310 -16.75 -15.46 -2.55
C LEU A 310 -17.55 -16.61 -3.19
N THR A 311 -18.04 -16.37 -4.41
CA THR A 311 -18.64 -17.43 -5.25
C THR A 311 -17.59 -18.44 -5.68
N GLU A 312 -18.01 -19.63 -6.11
CA GLU A 312 -17.06 -20.64 -6.62
C GLU A 312 -16.27 -20.15 -7.83
N ASP A 313 -16.89 -19.36 -8.73
CA ASP A 313 -16.20 -18.80 -9.89
C ASP A 313 -15.15 -17.75 -9.45
N GLN A 314 -15.48 -16.89 -8.48
CA GLN A 314 -14.52 -15.95 -7.92
C GLN A 314 -13.33 -16.65 -7.25
N LYS A 315 -13.56 -17.80 -6.59
CA LYS A 315 -12.47 -18.63 -6.02
C LYS A 315 -11.59 -19.23 -7.13
N ARG A 316 -12.18 -19.70 -8.23
CA ARG A 316 -11.43 -20.22 -9.39
C ARG A 316 -10.60 -19.14 -10.08
N GLU A 317 -11.07 -17.90 -10.13
CA GLU A 317 -10.35 -16.75 -10.71
C GLU A 317 -9.21 -16.22 -9.84
N ARG A 318 -9.24 -16.52 -8.54
CA ARG A 318 -8.25 -16.09 -7.53
C ARG A 318 -7.81 -17.28 -6.67
N PRO A 319 -7.16 -18.29 -7.27
CA PRO A 319 -6.64 -19.41 -6.52
C PRO A 319 -5.49 -18.96 -5.62
N ASP A 320 -5.16 -19.78 -4.63
CA ASP A 320 -3.99 -19.56 -3.80
C ASP A 320 -2.70 -19.47 -4.62
N VAL A 321 -1.85 -18.51 -4.28
CA VAL A 321 -0.54 -18.30 -4.92
C VAL A 321 0.58 -18.37 -3.91
N TYR A 322 1.78 -18.73 -4.37
CA TYR A 322 2.95 -18.84 -3.51
C TYR A 322 4.02 -17.87 -3.99
N HIS A 323 4.43 -16.98 -3.12
CA HIS A 323 5.39 -15.94 -3.44
C HIS A 323 6.60 -15.99 -2.52
N PRO A 324 7.81 -15.70 -3.03
CA PRO A 324 9.03 -15.72 -2.24
C PRO A 324 8.94 -14.74 -1.07
N LEU A 325 9.40 -15.14 0.11
CA LEU A 325 9.49 -14.24 1.27
C LEU A 325 10.61 -13.20 1.10
N ALA A 326 11.69 -13.58 0.41
CA ALA A 326 12.75 -12.70 -0.05
C ALA A 326 12.61 -12.49 -1.56
N ARG A 327 11.98 -11.38 -1.97
CA ARG A 327 11.77 -11.08 -3.39
C ARG A 327 12.96 -10.32 -3.95
N ARG A 328 13.47 -10.74 -5.11
CA ARG A 328 14.41 -9.94 -5.89
C ARG A 328 13.66 -8.95 -6.76
N HIS A 329 14.01 -7.68 -6.66
CA HIS A 329 13.45 -6.66 -7.53
C HIS A 329 14.05 -6.78 -8.95
N PRO A 330 13.22 -6.84 -10.02
CA PRO A 330 13.69 -7.18 -11.36
C PRO A 330 14.62 -6.13 -12.00
N VAL A 331 14.46 -4.85 -11.64
CA VAL A 331 15.28 -3.74 -12.17
C VAL A 331 16.50 -3.47 -11.28
N THR A 332 16.29 -3.16 -10.00
CA THR A 332 17.37 -2.79 -9.06
C THR A 332 18.21 -3.95 -8.56
N GLY A 333 17.71 -5.19 -8.66
CA GLY A 333 18.37 -6.37 -8.11
C GLY A 333 18.35 -6.47 -6.58
N ARG A 334 17.85 -5.46 -5.86
CA ARG A 334 17.75 -5.43 -4.39
C ARG A 334 16.74 -6.46 -3.88
N THR A 335 16.93 -6.93 -2.66
CA THR A 335 16.04 -7.90 -2.00
C THR A 335 15.04 -7.19 -1.10
N SER A 336 13.74 -7.32 -1.39
CA SER A 336 12.64 -6.83 -0.55
C SER A 336 12.00 -7.97 0.25
N LEU A 337 11.52 -7.65 1.45
CA LEU A 337 10.65 -8.54 2.22
C LEU A 337 9.29 -8.55 1.52
N TYR A 338 8.88 -9.70 1.01
CA TYR A 338 7.61 -9.82 0.31
C TYR A 338 6.62 -10.63 1.14
N ILE A 339 6.02 -9.90 2.08
CA ILE A 339 4.90 -10.34 2.91
C ILE A 339 3.73 -9.38 2.68
N GLY A 340 2.49 -9.86 2.82
CA GLY A 340 1.29 -9.09 2.57
C GLY A 340 0.14 -9.53 3.46
N ARG A 341 -0.98 -8.81 3.43
CA ARG A 341 -2.16 -9.13 4.26
C ARG A 341 -2.84 -10.42 3.86
N TRP A 342 -2.70 -10.85 2.60
CA TRP A 342 -3.26 -12.11 2.09
C TRP A 342 -2.37 -13.32 2.38
N ALA A 343 -1.18 -13.14 2.95
CA ALA A 343 -0.32 -14.24 3.37
C ALA A 343 -0.96 -15.02 4.55
N CYS A 344 -0.99 -16.34 4.44
CA CYS A 344 -1.63 -17.23 5.42
C CYS A 344 -0.61 -18.03 6.23
N ASP A 345 0.32 -18.70 5.53
CA ASP A 345 1.36 -19.55 6.10
C ASP A 345 2.55 -19.65 5.14
N VAL A 346 3.59 -20.38 5.55
CA VAL A 346 4.86 -20.51 4.82
C VAL A 346 5.06 -21.95 4.40
N GLU A 347 5.39 -22.14 3.13
CA GLU A 347 5.67 -23.45 2.53
C GLU A 347 6.84 -24.15 3.25
N GLY A 348 6.68 -25.45 3.48
CA GLY A 348 7.71 -26.28 4.12
C GLY A 348 7.82 -26.13 5.64
N LEU A 349 6.94 -25.35 6.28
CA LEU A 349 6.83 -25.27 7.74
C LEU A 349 5.53 -25.92 8.24
N PRO A 350 5.50 -26.43 9.48
CA PRO A 350 4.24 -26.75 10.16
C PRO A 350 3.29 -25.56 10.13
N ARG A 351 1.98 -25.81 9.93
CA ARG A 351 0.98 -24.75 9.68
C ARG A 351 0.97 -23.65 10.74
N ASP A 352 1.06 -24.01 12.02
CA ASP A 352 1.03 -23.05 13.12
C ASP A 352 2.31 -22.21 13.19
N GLU A 353 3.46 -22.81 12.89
CA GLU A 353 4.75 -22.11 12.80
C GLU A 353 4.79 -21.16 11.60
N GLY A 354 4.32 -21.61 10.43
CA GLY A 354 4.20 -20.76 9.25
C GLY A 354 3.29 -19.56 9.49
N ARG A 355 2.13 -19.77 10.14
CA ARG A 355 1.21 -18.70 10.56
C ARG A 355 1.87 -17.73 11.54
N ALA A 356 2.63 -18.25 12.51
CA ALA A 356 3.35 -17.41 13.46
C ALA A 356 4.41 -16.54 12.79
N LEU A 357 5.16 -17.11 11.84
CA LEU A 357 6.15 -16.38 11.06
C LEU A 357 5.50 -15.29 10.20
N VAL A 358 4.38 -15.58 9.52
CA VAL A 358 3.62 -14.57 8.77
C VAL A 358 3.23 -13.39 9.65
N ARG A 359 2.63 -13.65 10.82
CA ARG A 359 2.23 -12.58 11.77
C ARG A 359 3.42 -11.75 12.24
N TYR A 360 4.55 -12.42 12.54
CA TYR A 360 5.78 -11.73 12.92
C TYR A 360 6.26 -10.79 11.80
N LEU A 361 6.36 -11.29 10.56
CA LEU A 361 6.87 -10.51 9.43
C LEU A 361 5.95 -9.33 9.08
N GLN A 362 4.64 -9.52 9.12
CA GLN A 362 3.66 -8.44 8.93
C GLN A 362 3.83 -7.35 9.99
N ALA A 363 3.90 -7.71 11.27
CA ALA A 363 4.09 -6.75 12.36
C ALA A 363 5.47 -6.06 12.29
N PHE A 364 6.51 -6.79 11.86
CA PHE A 364 7.86 -6.25 11.71
C PHE A 364 7.93 -5.18 10.62
N ALA A 365 7.37 -5.46 9.43
CA ALA A 365 7.37 -4.54 8.30
C ALA A 365 6.61 -3.22 8.59
N GLN A 366 5.63 -3.26 9.49
CA GLN A 366 4.78 -2.11 9.84
C GLN A 366 5.37 -1.22 10.96
N GLN A 367 6.58 -1.49 11.42
CA GLN A 367 7.22 -0.69 12.47
C GLN A 367 7.47 0.76 11.99
N PRO A 368 7.24 1.79 12.83
CA PRO A 368 7.37 3.20 12.45
C PRO A 368 8.70 3.59 11.80
N ARG A 369 9.80 2.89 12.11
CA ARG A 369 11.12 3.16 11.53
C ARG A 369 11.21 2.90 10.02
N PHE A 370 10.30 2.10 9.46
CA PHE A 370 10.21 1.79 8.03
C PHE A 370 9.15 2.62 7.31
N LEU A 371 8.41 3.47 8.04
CA LEU A 371 7.23 4.13 7.50
C LEU A 371 7.54 5.54 6.98
N PHE A 372 7.00 5.84 5.80
CA PHE A 372 6.81 7.19 5.28
C PHE A 372 5.32 7.55 5.32
N ARG A 373 4.99 8.79 5.69
CA ARG A 373 3.62 9.29 5.74
C ARG A 373 3.43 10.39 4.70
N GLN A 374 2.59 10.12 3.71
CA GLN A 374 2.14 11.13 2.76
C GLN A 374 0.93 11.88 3.31
N GLN A 375 1.15 13.15 3.62
CA GLN A 375 0.09 14.13 3.86
C GLN A 375 -0.33 14.76 2.53
N TRP A 376 -1.60 14.54 2.18
CA TRP A 376 -2.13 14.91 0.88
C TRP A 376 -2.56 16.37 0.81
N ARG A 377 -2.37 16.96 -0.37
CA ARG A 377 -2.94 18.22 -0.85
C ARG A 377 -3.59 17.94 -2.19
N ALA A 378 -4.63 18.70 -2.54
CA ALA A 378 -5.17 18.65 -3.89
C ALA A 378 -4.07 18.99 -4.90
N GLY A 379 -3.97 18.22 -5.98
CA GLY A 379 -2.90 18.35 -6.97
C GLY A 379 -1.65 17.53 -6.67
N ASP A 380 -1.53 16.91 -5.50
CA ASP A 380 -0.44 15.96 -5.25
C ASP A 380 -0.61 14.67 -6.06
N ALA A 381 0.51 14.03 -6.41
CA ALA A 381 0.50 12.65 -6.84
C ALA A 381 1.65 11.84 -6.21
N ILE A 382 1.42 10.54 -6.05
CA ILE A 382 2.44 9.57 -5.64
C ILE A 382 2.49 8.44 -6.66
N LEU A 383 3.69 8.17 -7.19
CA LEU A 383 4.03 6.93 -7.89
C LEU A 383 4.76 6.03 -6.90
N TRP A 384 4.28 4.80 -6.68
CA TRP A 384 4.98 3.83 -5.84
C TRP A 384 5.18 2.50 -6.54
N ASP A 385 6.25 1.82 -6.14
CA ASP A 385 6.64 0.50 -6.61
C ASP A 385 6.12 -0.58 -5.66
N ASN A 386 5.11 -1.33 -6.10
CA ASN A 386 4.48 -2.41 -5.33
C ASN A 386 5.45 -3.59 -5.09
N ARG A 387 6.57 -3.66 -5.80
CA ARG A 387 7.57 -4.74 -5.70
C ARG A 387 8.50 -4.57 -4.50
N CYS A 388 8.56 -3.36 -3.93
CA CYS A 388 9.39 -3.03 -2.77
C CYS A 388 8.71 -2.18 -1.71
N THR A 389 7.40 -1.94 -1.82
CA THR A 389 6.63 -1.17 -0.84
C THR A 389 5.36 -1.89 -0.41
N GLN A 390 4.93 -1.60 0.81
CA GLN A 390 3.52 -1.75 1.20
C GLN A 390 2.93 -0.36 1.44
N HIS A 391 1.60 -0.26 1.43
CA HIS A 391 0.90 0.97 1.74
C HIS A 391 -0.42 0.73 2.49
N CYS A 392 -0.88 1.77 3.19
CA CYS A 392 -2.10 1.76 3.99
C CYS A 392 -2.76 3.14 3.95
N ALA A 393 -4.03 3.20 3.53
CA ALA A 393 -4.86 4.38 3.68
C ALA A 393 -5.23 4.58 5.16
N THR A 394 -5.09 5.81 5.66
CA THR A 394 -5.50 6.17 7.02
C THR A 394 -6.91 6.75 7.03
N GLY A 395 -7.64 6.53 8.13
CA GLY A 395 -9.00 7.02 8.28
C GLY A 395 -9.10 8.55 8.36
N PHE A 396 -10.25 9.06 7.94
CA PHE A 396 -10.69 10.45 8.06
C PHE A 396 -12.21 10.46 8.38
N ASP A 397 -12.78 11.62 8.68
CA ASP A 397 -14.24 11.74 8.82
C ASP A 397 -14.90 11.68 7.42
N ASP A 398 -15.20 10.45 7.00
CA ASP A 398 -15.77 10.12 5.70
C ASP A 398 -17.28 10.38 5.60
N THR A 399 -17.90 10.80 6.71
CA THR A 399 -19.30 11.27 6.77
C THR A 399 -19.41 12.77 6.53
N ARG A 400 -18.35 13.51 6.81
CA ARG A 400 -18.29 14.97 6.67
C ARG A 400 -17.52 15.43 5.43
N TYR A 401 -16.43 14.75 5.09
CA TYR A 401 -15.52 15.19 4.04
C TYR A 401 -15.53 14.25 2.83
N VAL A 402 -15.38 14.84 1.64
CA VAL A 402 -15.13 14.10 0.41
C VAL A 402 -13.63 13.91 0.21
N ARG A 403 -13.25 12.70 -0.19
CA ARG A 403 -11.93 12.37 -0.70
C ARG A 403 -12.08 11.68 -2.04
N THR A 404 -11.42 12.20 -3.07
CA THR A 404 -11.42 11.63 -4.42
C THR A 404 -10.00 11.56 -4.94
N MET A 405 -9.55 10.34 -5.24
CA MET A 405 -8.26 10.06 -5.85
C MET A 405 -8.47 9.30 -7.16
N HIS A 406 -7.67 9.63 -8.16
CA HIS A 406 -7.60 8.87 -9.40
C HIS A 406 -6.38 7.97 -9.33
N ARG A 407 -6.52 6.69 -9.70
CA ARG A 407 -5.40 5.75 -9.70
C ARG A 407 -5.31 5.02 -11.03
N THR A 408 -4.13 5.04 -11.63
CA THR A 408 -3.74 4.08 -12.66
C THR A 408 -2.80 3.06 -12.04
N THR A 409 -2.87 1.80 -12.46
CA THR A 409 -2.04 0.71 -11.94
C THR A 409 -1.26 0.08 -13.08
N LEU A 410 -0.01 -0.30 -12.83
CA LEU A 410 0.86 -0.95 -13.79
C LEU A 410 0.68 -2.47 -13.71
N GLU A 411 0.65 -3.12 -14.88
CA GLU A 411 0.87 -4.57 -14.96
C GLU A 411 2.27 -4.90 -14.41
N GLY A 412 2.40 -6.06 -13.78
CA GLY A 412 3.66 -6.46 -13.16
C GLY A 412 4.26 -7.73 -13.73
N ASP A 413 5.13 -8.31 -12.91
CA ASP A 413 5.95 -9.48 -13.21
C ASP A 413 5.74 -10.55 -12.14
N GLU A 414 6.02 -11.81 -12.51
CA GLU A 414 6.03 -12.90 -11.55
C GLU A 414 7.16 -12.70 -10.52
N PRO A 415 6.85 -12.66 -9.20
CA PRO A 415 7.85 -12.44 -8.17
C PRO A 415 8.93 -13.52 -8.17
N ARG A 416 10.20 -13.09 -8.21
CA ARG A 416 11.36 -13.98 -8.22
C ARG A 416 12.01 -14.06 -6.85
N MET A 417 12.44 -15.26 -6.45
CA MET A 417 13.23 -15.47 -5.24
C MET A 417 14.55 -14.71 -5.35
N ALA A 418 15.00 -14.12 -4.26
CA ALA A 418 16.34 -13.58 -4.15
C ALA A 418 17.36 -14.72 -4.04
N GLU A 419 18.54 -14.48 -4.59
CA GLU A 419 19.62 -15.46 -4.65
C GLU A 419 20.91 -14.84 -4.09
N THR A 420 21.73 -15.68 -3.47
CA THR A 420 23.10 -15.35 -3.09
C THR A 420 23.95 -15.11 -4.35
N PRO A 421 25.15 -14.52 -4.23
CA PRO A 421 26.08 -14.41 -5.36
C PRO A 421 26.42 -15.77 -6.02
N ALA A 422 26.28 -16.88 -5.29
CA ALA A 422 26.47 -18.24 -5.79
C ALA A 422 25.22 -18.84 -6.46
N GLY A 423 24.13 -18.08 -6.61
CA GLY A 423 22.86 -18.55 -7.21
C GLY A 423 22.00 -19.40 -6.29
N LEU A 424 22.37 -19.54 -5.01
CA LEU A 424 21.54 -20.26 -4.02
C LEU A 424 20.39 -19.36 -3.52
N PRO A 425 19.16 -19.87 -3.37
CA PRO A 425 18.05 -19.11 -2.79
C PRO A 425 18.40 -18.49 -1.43
N LEU A 426 18.07 -17.20 -1.26
CA LEU A 426 18.27 -16.43 -0.02
C LEU A 426 17.18 -16.65 1.01
#